data_AF-A0A1Y1RJQ8-F1
#
_entry.id   AF-A0A1Y1RJQ8-F1
#
_cell.length_a   1.000
_cell.length_b   1.000
_cell.length_c   1.000
_cell.angle_alpha   90.00
_cell.angle_beta   90.00
_cell.angle_gamma   90.00
#
_symmetry.space_group_name_H-M   'P 1'
#
loop_
_entity.id
_entity.type
_entity.pdbx_description
1 polymer ?
#
loop_
_entity_poly.entity_id
_entity_poly.type
_entity_poly.pdbx_seq_one_letter_code
_entity_poly.pdbx_strand_id
1 'polypeptide(L)'
;MRKPIFMITMLIILIFLTTIFNDALYEERERVRIDMEMAYFPNGVFLKQAVMGYDMVAADVVWLKAIQYYGGHKLGDKLFIWLDHIFGIITDLDPQFINAYVFGSLVISEDARKPELAIKLLKKGIAHNPDSWRLYFEAGFIYYLILKEYDLSIQYFTLASERPDVPPEVSKMCRRWAAFSAKKSSDFSTSLELWQEIYQSATDDYTRDIAERSISFLLIDINMSYLTGHVRRFYEMRGRYPKTVSELSLAQPITDPLQGFYLINPETGEVFSSIKQNENIRQIVGKITRLAHEFRKDRKIFPKSVSEMKEEGILPHNLEIPYGTSFVYNSETGTARPITAVSP
;
A
#
# COMPACT_ATOMS: atom_id res chain seq x y z
N MET A 1 1.08 -39.62 -50.41
CA MET A 1 1.71 -38.30 -50.13
C MET A 1 1.46 -37.71 -48.73
N ARG A 2 0.64 -38.29 -47.83
CA ARG A 2 0.39 -37.71 -46.49
C ARG A 2 1.42 -38.04 -45.40
N LYS A 3 2.14 -39.16 -45.53
CA LYS A 3 3.18 -39.59 -44.56
C LYS A 3 4.35 -38.59 -44.37
N PRO A 4 4.92 -37.96 -45.41
CA PRO A 4 6.03 -37.01 -45.21
C PRO A 4 5.59 -35.72 -44.51
N ILE A 5 4.38 -35.23 -44.78
CA ILE A 5 3.84 -34.02 -44.13
C ILE A 5 3.62 -34.27 -42.63
N PHE A 6 3.04 -35.43 -42.28
CA PHE A 6 2.85 -35.83 -40.87
C PHE A 6 4.17 -35.97 -40.11
N MET A 7 5.20 -36.52 -40.76
CA MET A 7 6.53 -36.68 -40.17
C MET A 7 7.21 -35.33 -39.94
N ILE A 8 7.06 -34.37 -40.86
CA ILE A 8 7.60 -33.02 -40.73
C ILE A 8 6.91 -32.25 -39.61
N THR A 9 5.57 -32.29 -39.50
CA THR A 9 4.87 -31.65 -38.39
C THR A 9 5.23 -32.27 -37.04
N MET A 10 5.39 -33.60 -36.97
CA MET A 10 5.83 -34.26 -35.74
C MET A 10 7.25 -33.83 -35.33
N LEU A 11 8.15 -33.65 -36.30
CA LEU A 11 9.53 -33.17 -36.05
C LEU A 11 9.53 -31.73 -35.53
N ILE A 12 8.71 -30.85 -36.12
CA ILE A 12 8.58 -29.45 -35.66
C ILE A 12 8.02 -29.38 -34.24
N ILE A 13 7.00 -30.20 -33.93
CA ILE A 13 6.44 -30.30 -32.58
C ILE A 13 7.51 -30.81 -31.60
N LEU A 14 8.31 -31.81 -31.99
CA LEU A 14 9.37 -32.35 -31.14
C LEU A 14 10.46 -31.29 -30.87
N ILE A 15 10.90 -30.55 -31.90
CA ILE A 15 11.87 -29.46 -31.74
C ILE A 15 11.31 -28.39 -30.80
N PHE A 16 10.05 -27.98 -30.98
CA PHE A 16 9.41 -26.98 -30.14
C PHE A 16 9.24 -27.44 -28.68
N LEU A 17 8.92 -28.72 -28.47
CA LEU A 17 8.87 -29.32 -27.13
C LEU A 17 10.27 -29.39 -26.50
N THR A 18 11.31 -29.70 -27.27
CA THR A 18 12.69 -29.73 -26.74
C THR A 18 13.22 -28.35 -26.41
N THR A 19 12.84 -27.29 -27.15
CA THR A 19 13.24 -25.92 -26.81
C THR A 19 12.54 -25.46 -25.53
N ILE A 20 11.22 -25.68 -25.42
CA ILE A 20 10.47 -25.36 -24.19
C ILE A 20 11.02 -26.12 -22.98
N PHE A 21 11.29 -27.42 -23.16
CA PHE A 21 11.82 -28.26 -22.08
C PHE A 21 13.24 -27.87 -21.70
N ASN A 22 14.09 -27.52 -22.68
CA ASN A 22 15.42 -26.99 -22.40
C ASN A 22 15.34 -25.65 -21.67
N ASP A 23 14.50 -24.71 -22.12
CA ASP A 23 14.36 -23.40 -21.47
C ASP A 23 13.92 -23.56 -20.01
N ALA A 24 12.95 -24.44 -19.72
CA ALA A 24 12.53 -24.75 -18.36
C ALA A 24 13.66 -25.37 -17.51
N LEU A 25 14.43 -26.32 -18.08
CA LEU A 25 15.58 -26.91 -17.40
C LEU A 25 16.76 -25.94 -17.24
N TYR A 26 16.95 -25.01 -18.17
CA TYR A 26 17.96 -23.96 -18.08
C TYR A 26 17.62 -22.99 -16.94
N GLU A 27 16.36 -22.58 -16.81
CA GLU A 27 15.92 -21.72 -15.69
C GLU A 27 16.10 -22.39 -14.33
N GLU A 28 15.76 -23.68 -14.20
CA GLU A 28 15.93 -24.43 -12.95
C GLU A 28 17.41 -24.63 -12.61
N ARG A 29 18.24 -25.01 -13.60
CA ARG A 29 19.69 -25.18 -13.41
C ARG A 29 20.39 -23.88 -13.06
N GLU A 30 20.04 -22.79 -13.72
CA GLU A 30 20.66 -21.49 -13.45
C GLU A 30 20.26 -20.97 -12.06
N ARG A 31 19.01 -21.17 -11.63
CA ARG A 31 18.59 -20.89 -10.24
C ARG A 31 19.41 -21.67 -9.23
N VAL A 32 19.48 -23.00 -9.37
CA VAL A 32 20.23 -23.87 -8.45
C VAL A 32 21.72 -23.51 -8.43
N ARG A 33 22.29 -23.13 -9.58
CA ARG A 33 23.66 -22.65 -9.68
C ARG A 33 23.84 -21.33 -8.93
N ILE A 34 22.97 -20.34 -9.15
CA ILE A 34 23.06 -19.04 -8.47
C ILE A 34 22.88 -19.24 -6.96
N ASP A 35 21.95 -20.08 -6.50
CA ASP A 35 21.78 -20.43 -5.09
C ASP A 35 23.06 -20.98 -4.47
N MET A 36 23.73 -21.93 -5.13
CA MET A 36 25.02 -22.44 -4.67
C MET A 36 26.09 -21.35 -4.68
N GLU A 37 26.20 -20.57 -5.77
CA GLU A 37 27.17 -19.47 -5.85
C GLU A 37 26.98 -18.45 -4.71
N MET A 38 25.74 -18.15 -4.32
CA MET A 38 25.42 -17.20 -3.25
C MET A 38 25.64 -17.78 -1.84
N ALA A 39 25.34 -19.07 -1.65
CA ALA A 39 25.61 -19.76 -0.39
C ALA A 39 27.11 -19.80 -0.06
N TYR A 40 27.97 -19.92 -1.08
CA TYR A 40 29.43 -19.94 -0.92
C TYR A 40 30.10 -18.58 -1.18
N PHE A 41 29.33 -17.54 -1.50
CA PHE A 41 29.91 -16.23 -1.82
C PHE A 41 30.55 -15.63 -0.56
N PRO A 42 31.84 -15.24 -0.62
CA PRO A 42 32.56 -14.76 0.55
C PRO A 42 31.93 -13.48 1.11
N ASN A 43 32.12 -13.25 2.41
CA ASN A 43 31.65 -12.01 3.04
C ASN A 43 32.31 -10.78 2.38
N GLY A 44 31.62 -9.64 2.40
CA GLY A 44 32.06 -8.44 1.68
C GLY A 44 33.46 -7.95 2.08
N VAL A 45 33.87 -8.17 3.33
CA VAL A 45 35.19 -7.79 3.86
C VAL A 45 36.32 -8.55 3.18
N PHE A 46 36.18 -9.88 3.00
CA PHE A 46 37.21 -10.69 2.32
C PHE A 46 37.25 -10.37 0.82
N LEU A 47 36.08 -10.19 0.21
CA LEU A 47 36.00 -9.88 -1.21
C LEU A 47 36.63 -8.52 -1.54
N LYS A 48 36.42 -7.51 -0.68
CA LYS A 48 37.04 -6.19 -0.81
C LYS A 48 38.58 -6.26 -0.90
N GLN A 49 39.20 -7.14 -0.11
CA GLN A 49 40.64 -7.35 -0.17
C GLN A 49 41.06 -8.06 -1.46
N ALA A 50 40.26 -9.02 -1.93
CA ALA A 50 40.54 -9.79 -3.14
C ALA A 50 40.44 -8.96 -4.43
N VAL A 51 39.55 -7.95 -4.47
CA VAL A 51 39.32 -7.12 -5.65
C VAL A 51 40.27 -5.92 -5.76
N MET A 52 41.20 -5.76 -4.82
CA MET A 52 42.33 -4.80 -4.88
C MET A 52 41.94 -3.37 -5.30
N GLY A 53 40.83 -2.84 -4.77
CA GLY A 53 40.36 -1.47 -5.04
C GLY A 53 39.38 -1.32 -6.19
N TYR A 54 39.01 -2.40 -6.88
CA TYR A 54 37.91 -2.43 -7.86
C TYR A 54 36.54 -2.69 -7.20
N ASP A 55 36.34 -2.19 -5.98
CA ASP A 55 35.19 -2.52 -5.13
C ASP A 55 33.84 -2.17 -5.79
N MET A 56 33.75 -1.02 -6.45
CA MET A 56 32.53 -0.58 -7.14
C MET A 56 32.17 -1.50 -8.32
N VAL A 57 33.15 -1.88 -9.14
CA VAL A 57 32.93 -2.81 -10.27
C VAL A 57 32.52 -4.19 -9.76
N ALA A 58 33.13 -4.65 -8.66
CA ALA A 58 32.72 -5.88 -8.00
C ALA A 58 31.28 -5.78 -7.47
N ALA A 59 30.90 -4.65 -6.87
CA ALA A 59 29.54 -4.39 -6.41
C ALA A 59 28.54 -4.43 -7.57
N ASP A 60 28.86 -3.85 -8.72
CA ASP A 60 28.04 -3.89 -9.93
C ASP A 60 27.82 -5.32 -10.45
N VAL A 61 28.88 -6.14 -10.46
CA VAL A 61 28.77 -7.55 -10.84
C VAL A 61 27.86 -8.32 -9.89
N VAL A 62 28.03 -8.12 -8.58
CA VAL A 62 27.17 -8.77 -7.57
C VAL A 62 25.73 -8.26 -7.68
N TRP A 63 25.52 -6.98 -7.99
CA TRP A 63 24.20 -6.39 -8.24
C TRP A 63 23.50 -7.05 -9.43
N LEU A 64 24.19 -7.29 -10.55
CA LEU A 64 23.61 -8.03 -11.68
C LEU A 64 23.20 -9.45 -11.28
N LYS A 65 24.04 -10.13 -10.48
CA LYS A 65 23.67 -11.45 -9.93
C LYS A 65 22.47 -11.37 -8.98
N ALA A 66 22.35 -10.31 -8.19
CA ALA A 66 21.21 -10.09 -7.31
C ALA A 66 19.90 -9.94 -8.09
N ILE A 67 19.93 -9.20 -9.21
CA ILE A 67 18.77 -9.07 -10.11
C ILE A 67 18.40 -10.43 -10.70
N GLN A 68 19.38 -11.21 -11.17
CA GLN A 68 19.13 -12.54 -11.74
C GLN A 68 18.57 -13.51 -10.70
N TYR A 69 19.16 -13.53 -9.49
CA TYR A 69 18.66 -14.29 -8.35
C TYR A 69 17.19 -13.94 -8.07
N TYR A 70 16.91 -12.65 -7.84
CA TYR A 70 15.56 -12.19 -7.53
C TYR A 70 14.57 -12.55 -8.66
N GLY A 71 14.93 -12.29 -9.92
CA GLY A 71 14.09 -12.59 -11.08
C GLY A 71 13.77 -14.08 -11.20
N GLY A 72 14.79 -14.94 -11.05
CA GLY A 72 14.63 -16.39 -11.06
C GLY A 72 13.65 -16.86 -9.98
N HIS A 73 13.87 -16.46 -8.73
CA HIS A 73 12.99 -16.81 -7.61
C HIS A 73 11.58 -16.24 -7.76
N LYS A 74 11.43 -15.00 -8.23
CA LYS A 74 10.11 -14.39 -8.44
C LYS A 74 9.24 -15.15 -9.45
N LEU A 75 9.86 -15.67 -10.52
CA LEU A 75 9.18 -16.43 -11.55
C LEU A 75 8.98 -17.91 -11.21
N GLY A 76 9.73 -18.45 -10.25
CA GLY A 76 9.67 -19.85 -9.82
C GLY A 76 9.08 -20.05 -8.43
N ASP A 77 9.93 -20.52 -7.51
CA ASP A 77 9.55 -20.97 -6.16
C ASP A 77 9.20 -19.85 -5.16
N LYS A 78 9.57 -18.60 -5.46
CA LYS A 78 9.42 -17.41 -4.61
C LYS A 78 10.12 -17.56 -3.25
N LEU A 79 11.20 -18.34 -3.20
CA LEU A 79 12.01 -18.54 -2.00
C LEU A 79 13.22 -17.61 -2.03
N PHE A 80 13.16 -16.53 -1.24
CA PHE A 80 14.19 -15.48 -1.24
C PHE A 80 15.15 -15.62 -0.06
N ILE A 81 15.84 -16.77 0.01
CA ILE A 81 16.68 -17.14 1.17
C ILE A 81 17.88 -16.20 1.32
N TRP A 82 18.50 -15.79 0.22
CA TRP A 82 19.80 -15.13 0.22
C TRP A 82 19.79 -13.62 0.00
N LEU A 83 18.62 -12.99 -0.16
CA LEU A 83 18.55 -11.55 -0.51
C LEU A 83 19.31 -10.66 0.49
N ASP A 84 19.17 -10.91 1.79
CA ASP A 84 19.85 -10.09 2.81
C ASP A 84 21.37 -10.24 2.75
N HIS A 85 21.87 -11.45 2.50
CA HIS A 85 23.29 -11.71 2.32
C HIS A 85 23.83 -11.01 1.06
N ILE A 86 23.15 -11.18 -0.07
CA ILE A 86 23.57 -10.62 -1.37
C ILE A 86 23.64 -9.08 -1.29
N PHE A 87 22.59 -8.42 -0.79
CA PHE A 87 22.59 -6.96 -0.65
C PHE A 87 23.55 -6.49 0.45
N GLY A 88 23.80 -7.31 1.48
CA GLY A 88 24.86 -7.08 2.46
C GLY A 88 26.24 -6.96 1.79
N ILE A 89 26.58 -7.89 0.90
CA ILE A 89 27.84 -7.89 0.16
C ILE A 89 27.97 -6.68 -0.75
N ILE A 90 26.93 -6.36 -1.54
CA ILE A 90 26.95 -5.21 -2.46
C ILE A 90 27.25 -3.92 -1.68
N THR A 91 26.59 -3.75 -0.54
CA THR A 91 26.71 -2.55 0.30
C THR A 91 27.99 -2.51 1.15
N ASP A 92 28.66 -3.64 1.38
CA ASP A 92 30.01 -3.68 1.96
C ASP A 92 31.08 -3.28 0.94
N LEU A 93 30.91 -3.69 -0.32
CA LEU A 93 31.79 -3.35 -1.43
C LEU A 93 31.65 -1.86 -1.80
N ASP A 94 30.44 -1.42 -2.08
CA ASP A 94 30.11 -0.02 -2.38
C ASP A 94 29.08 0.53 -1.37
N PRO A 95 29.56 1.14 -0.26
CA PRO A 95 28.68 1.75 0.73
C PRO A 95 27.84 2.92 0.22
N GLN A 96 28.21 3.53 -0.92
CA GLN A 96 27.49 4.67 -1.51
C GLN A 96 26.41 4.25 -2.51
N PHE A 97 26.25 2.94 -2.77
CA PHE A 97 25.29 2.42 -3.74
C PHE A 97 23.85 2.47 -3.23
N ILE A 98 23.24 3.67 -3.22
CA ILE A 98 21.88 3.93 -2.69
C ILE A 98 20.83 2.95 -3.23
N ASN A 99 20.86 2.63 -4.53
CA ASN A 99 19.86 1.74 -5.14
C ASN A 99 19.92 0.31 -4.57
N ALA A 100 21.09 -0.17 -4.14
CA ALA A 100 21.21 -1.48 -3.50
C ALA A 100 20.48 -1.52 -2.15
N TYR A 101 20.56 -0.43 -1.37
CA TYR A 101 19.80 -0.30 -0.12
C TYR A 101 18.30 -0.18 -0.39
N VAL A 102 17.89 0.70 -1.30
CA VAL A 102 16.48 0.96 -1.62
C VAL A 102 15.81 -0.30 -2.16
N PHE A 103 16.32 -0.84 -3.27
CA PHE A 103 15.74 -2.03 -3.89
C PHE A 103 15.86 -3.25 -2.99
N GLY A 104 17.03 -3.45 -2.36
CA GLY A 104 17.24 -4.56 -1.44
C GLY A 104 16.26 -4.54 -0.27
N SER A 105 16.03 -3.38 0.34
CA SER A 105 15.06 -3.26 1.44
C SER A 105 13.62 -3.55 1.01
N LEU A 106 13.22 -3.13 -0.20
CA LEU A 106 11.92 -3.44 -0.76
C LEU A 106 11.72 -4.95 -0.91
N VAL A 107 12.63 -5.64 -1.60
CA VAL A 107 12.46 -7.08 -1.87
C VAL A 107 12.65 -7.93 -0.61
N ILE A 108 13.52 -7.53 0.33
CA ILE A 108 13.67 -8.22 1.61
C ILE A 108 12.41 -8.07 2.47
N SER A 109 11.80 -6.88 2.50
CA SER A 109 10.62 -6.64 3.33
C SER A 109 9.34 -7.24 2.74
N GLU A 110 9.06 -7.04 1.46
CA GLU A 110 7.81 -7.45 0.84
C GLU A 110 7.82 -8.93 0.42
N ASP A 111 8.87 -9.36 -0.27
CA ASP A 111 8.92 -10.67 -0.91
C ASP A 111 9.53 -11.73 0.00
N ALA A 112 10.65 -11.42 0.67
CA ALA A 112 11.24 -12.33 1.66
C ALA A 112 10.52 -12.29 3.02
N ARG A 113 9.59 -11.34 3.23
CA ARG A 113 8.81 -11.17 4.47
C ARG A 113 9.70 -10.96 5.72
N LYS A 114 10.81 -10.26 5.56
CA LYS A 114 11.79 -9.98 6.63
C LYS A 114 11.98 -8.45 6.82
N PRO A 115 10.93 -7.70 7.21
CA PRO A 115 11.00 -6.25 7.31
C PRO A 115 12.07 -5.73 8.27
N GLU A 116 12.39 -6.47 9.33
CA GLU A 116 13.43 -6.08 10.30
C GLU A 116 14.83 -6.09 9.65
N LEU A 117 15.09 -7.05 8.76
CA LEU A 117 16.36 -7.09 8.00
C LEU A 117 16.42 -5.97 6.97
N ALA A 118 15.30 -5.63 6.33
CA ALA A 118 15.22 -4.49 5.43
C ALA A 118 15.52 -3.17 6.15
N ILE A 119 14.93 -2.97 7.35
CA ILE A 119 15.25 -1.81 8.20
C ILE A 119 16.72 -1.82 8.62
N LYS A 120 17.30 -2.97 8.96
CA LYS A 120 18.74 -3.07 9.28
C LYS A 120 19.61 -2.64 8.09
N LEU A 121 19.26 -3.07 6.88
CA LEU A 121 19.95 -2.67 5.65
C LEU A 121 19.83 -1.16 5.40
N LEU A 122 18.64 -0.58 5.54
CA LEU A 122 18.43 0.86 5.38
C LEU A 122 19.18 1.68 6.43
N LYS A 123 19.19 1.26 7.70
CA LYS A 123 19.97 1.91 8.76
C LYS A 123 21.47 1.89 8.47
N LYS A 124 21.99 0.78 7.93
CA LYS A 124 23.37 0.71 7.42
C LYS A 124 23.59 1.72 6.30
N GLY A 125 22.67 1.81 5.35
CA GLY A 125 22.71 2.80 4.26
C GLY A 125 22.73 4.23 4.76
N ILE A 126 21.88 4.57 5.74
CA ILE A 126 21.80 5.90 6.35
C ILE A 126 23.12 6.26 7.05
N ALA A 127 23.75 5.31 7.74
CA ALA A 127 25.04 5.55 8.38
C ALA A 127 26.15 5.90 7.37
N HIS A 128 26.09 5.32 6.17
CA HIS A 128 27.04 5.60 5.09
C HIS A 128 26.65 6.81 4.21
N ASN A 129 25.37 7.14 4.16
CA ASN A 129 24.79 8.15 3.28
C ASN A 129 23.78 9.01 4.05
N PRO A 130 24.21 9.75 5.09
CA PRO A 130 23.31 10.42 6.03
C PRO A 130 22.47 11.53 5.40
N ASP A 131 22.92 12.05 4.26
CA ASP A 131 22.25 13.10 3.52
C ASP A 131 21.18 12.56 2.56
N SER A 132 21.08 11.24 2.33
CA SER A 132 20.17 10.71 1.31
C SER A 132 18.72 10.64 1.78
N TRP A 133 17.86 11.55 1.32
CA TRP A 133 16.42 11.56 1.64
C TRP A 133 15.73 10.23 1.33
N ARG A 134 16.14 9.56 0.25
CA ARG A 134 15.54 8.31 -0.22
C ARG A 134 15.61 7.22 0.84
N LEU A 135 16.76 7.07 1.50
CA LEU A 135 16.93 6.01 2.50
C LEU A 135 16.03 6.18 3.72
N TYR A 136 15.84 7.41 4.18
CA TYR A 136 14.91 7.72 5.26
C TYR A 136 13.46 7.51 4.82
N PHE A 137 13.14 7.93 3.59
CA PHE A 137 11.81 7.79 3.03
C PHE A 137 11.39 6.32 2.89
N GLU A 138 12.26 5.46 2.37
CA GLU A 138 11.99 4.02 2.28
C GLU A 138 11.83 3.37 3.66
N ALA A 139 12.64 3.77 4.64
CA ALA A 139 12.49 3.28 6.02
C ALA A 139 11.12 3.71 6.60
N GLY A 140 10.74 4.97 6.40
CA GLY A 140 9.43 5.50 6.79
C GLY A 140 8.28 4.72 6.15
N PHE A 141 8.42 4.30 4.90
CA PHE A 141 7.44 3.48 4.20
C PHE A 141 7.32 2.07 4.75
N ILE A 142 8.43 1.39 5.05
CA ILE A 142 8.40 0.07 5.68
C ILE A 142 7.72 0.15 7.06
N TYR A 143 8.04 1.17 7.85
CA TYR A 143 7.36 1.41 9.13
C TYR A 143 5.85 1.66 8.96
N TYR A 144 5.45 2.43 7.94
CA TYR A 144 4.04 2.73 7.65
C TYR A 144 3.23 1.54 7.14
N LEU A 145 3.74 0.86 6.11
CA LEU A 145 3.00 -0.15 5.33
C LEU A 145 3.12 -1.54 5.94
N ILE A 146 4.29 -1.91 6.46
CA ILE A 146 4.58 -3.29 6.83
C ILE A 146 4.53 -3.46 8.35
N LEU A 147 5.37 -2.70 9.08
CA LEU A 147 5.50 -2.85 10.54
C LEU A 147 4.36 -2.19 11.32
N LYS A 148 3.65 -1.23 10.72
CA LYS A 148 2.58 -0.43 11.37
C LYS A 148 3.06 0.35 12.60
N GLU A 149 4.35 0.65 12.66
CA GLU A 149 4.95 1.50 13.68
C GLU A 149 4.89 2.96 13.22
N TYR A 150 3.70 3.53 13.33
CA TYR A 150 3.38 4.85 12.77
C TYR A 150 4.23 5.98 13.36
N ASP A 151 4.61 5.92 14.64
CA ASP A 151 5.44 6.95 15.26
C ASP A 151 6.84 7.01 14.64
N LEU A 152 7.44 5.85 14.37
CA LEU A 152 8.71 5.77 13.65
C LEU A 152 8.53 6.21 12.21
N SER A 153 7.42 5.86 11.57
CA SER A 153 7.12 6.34 10.22
C SER A 153 7.06 7.86 10.14
N ILE A 154 6.38 8.54 11.09
CA ILE A 154 6.36 10.00 11.19
C ILE A 154 7.79 10.54 11.27
N GLN A 155 8.60 10.02 12.20
CA GLN A 155 9.99 10.46 12.38
C GLN A 155 10.82 10.33 11.10
N TYR A 156 10.77 9.16 10.45
CA TYR A 156 11.55 8.90 9.24
C TYR A 156 11.09 9.74 8.04
N PHE A 157 9.78 9.98 7.87
CA PHE A 157 9.29 10.87 6.84
C PHE A 157 9.64 12.34 7.10
N THR A 158 9.60 12.80 8.36
CA THR A 158 10.06 14.15 8.73
C THR A 158 11.55 14.29 8.44
N LEU A 159 12.38 13.34 8.89
CA LEU A 159 13.82 13.34 8.61
C LEU A 159 14.13 13.34 7.12
N ALA A 160 13.40 12.56 6.31
CA ALA A 160 13.52 12.56 4.86
C ALA A 160 13.24 13.95 4.25
N SER A 161 12.25 14.66 4.78
CA SER A 161 11.86 15.99 4.29
C SER A 161 12.90 17.09 4.57
N GLU A 162 13.81 16.85 5.51
CA GLU A 162 14.83 17.79 5.98
C GLU A 162 16.23 17.47 5.42
N ARG A 163 16.37 16.40 4.65
CA ARG A 163 17.68 15.99 4.13
C ARG A 163 18.22 16.99 3.10
N PRO A 164 19.55 17.26 3.05
CA PRO A 164 20.10 18.26 2.14
C PRO A 164 19.87 17.97 0.65
N ASP A 165 19.83 16.70 0.25
CA ASP A 165 19.67 16.27 -1.15
C ASP A 165 18.20 16.21 -1.62
N VAL A 166 17.24 16.55 -0.75
CA VAL A 166 15.82 16.42 -1.05
C VAL A 166 15.35 17.54 -2.00
N PRO A 167 14.76 17.20 -3.14
CA PRO A 167 14.10 18.21 -3.97
C PRO A 167 12.93 18.86 -3.22
N PRO A 168 12.65 20.17 -3.40
CA PRO A 168 11.59 20.86 -2.66
C PRO A 168 10.21 20.17 -2.74
N GLU A 169 9.81 19.70 -3.92
CA GLU A 169 8.54 18.99 -4.11
C GLU A 169 8.50 17.63 -3.41
N VAL A 170 9.64 16.95 -3.33
CA VAL A 170 9.79 15.69 -2.60
C VAL A 170 9.75 15.95 -1.09
N SER A 171 10.33 17.05 -0.60
CA SER A 171 10.22 17.46 0.81
C SER A 171 8.76 17.66 1.21
N LYS A 172 7.97 18.37 0.40
CA LYS A 172 6.52 18.53 0.59
C LYS A 172 5.80 17.17 0.58
N MET A 173 6.19 16.25 -0.32
CA MET A 173 5.64 14.89 -0.33
C MET A 173 5.94 14.13 0.97
N CYS A 174 7.18 14.18 1.46
CA CYS A 174 7.58 13.51 2.70
C CYS A 174 6.80 14.05 3.91
N ARG A 175 6.63 15.38 4.03
CA ARG A 175 5.80 15.98 5.09
C ARG A 175 4.34 15.52 5.04
N ARG A 176 3.75 15.40 3.84
CA ARG A 176 2.39 14.84 3.68
C ARG A 176 2.32 13.39 4.18
N TRP A 177 3.32 12.57 3.90
CA TRP A 177 3.39 11.20 4.40
C TRP A 177 3.54 11.13 5.93
N ALA A 178 4.31 12.03 6.55
CA ALA A 178 4.35 12.16 8.00
C ALA A 178 2.95 12.48 8.57
N ALA A 179 2.25 13.44 7.96
CA ALA A 179 0.90 13.83 8.38
C ALA A 179 -0.12 12.68 8.22
N PHE A 180 -0.03 11.90 7.14
CA PHE A 180 -0.85 10.68 6.95
C PHE A 180 -0.53 9.60 7.98
N SER A 181 0.74 9.46 8.37
CA SER A 181 1.16 8.48 9.37
C SER A 181 0.63 8.83 10.76
N ALA A 182 0.67 10.11 11.14
CA ALA A 182 0.06 10.61 12.37
C ALA A 182 -1.46 10.36 12.43
N LYS A 183 -2.17 10.51 11.31
CA LYS A 183 -3.59 10.15 11.24
C LYS A 183 -3.81 8.66 11.54
N LYS A 184 -2.91 7.78 11.06
CA LYS A 184 -3.03 6.33 11.24
C LYS A 184 -2.70 5.88 12.66
N SER A 185 -1.85 6.57 13.40
CA SER A 185 -1.65 6.34 14.84
C SER A 185 -2.81 6.81 15.71
N SER A 186 -3.88 7.38 15.11
CA SER A 186 -4.98 8.06 15.83
C SER A 186 -4.51 9.28 16.64
N ASP A 187 -3.29 9.76 16.38
CA ASP A 187 -2.80 11.06 16.85
C ASP A 187 -3.31 12.16 15.92
N PHE A 188 -4.60 12.46 16.05
CA PHE A 188 -5.25 13.49 15.26
C PHE A 188 -4.68 14.88 15.52
N SER A 189 -4.13 15.14 16.72
CA SER A 189 -3.46 16.39 17.07
C SER A 189 -2.22 16.61 16.20
N THR A 190 -1.25 15.69 16.24
CA THR A 190 -0.02 15.80 15.45
C THR A 190 -0.33 15.82 13.95
N SER A 191 -1.30 15.01 13.50
CA SER A 191 -1.73 15.04 12.10
C SER A 191 -2.29 16.40 11.70
N LEU A 192 -3.14 17.00 12.54
CA LEU A 192 -3.73 18.31 12.29
C LEU A 192 -2.67 19.41 12.25
N GLU A 193 -1.72 19.41 13.20
CA GLU A 193 -0.60 20.36 13.24
C GLU A 193 0.24 20.28 11.96
N LEU A 194 0.63 19.07 11.54
CA LEU A 194 1.40 18.87 10.31
C LEU A 194 0.64 19.34 9.07
N TRP A 195 -0.67 19.06 8.96
CA TRP A 195 -1.46 19.54 7.84
C TRP A 195 -1.67 21.06 7.86
N GLN A 196 -1.79 21.68 9.04
CA GLN A 196 -1.86 23.14 9.17
C GLN A 196 -0.54 23.79 8.74
N GLU A 197 0.60 23.22 9.13
CA GLU A 197 1.91 23.68 8.67
C GLU A 197 2.03 23.57 7.14
N ILE A 198 1.61 22.43 6.56
CA ILE A 198 1.60 22.23 5.11
C ILE A 198 0.68 23.27 4.42
N TYR A 199 -0.49 23.55 4.99
CA TYR A 199 -1.41 24.56 4.45
C TYR A 199 -0.81 25.96 4.48
N GLN A 200 -0.21 26.36 5.61
CA GLN A 200 0.40 27.68 5.79
C GLN A 200 1.65 27.89 4.92
N SER A 201 2.41 26.82 4.69
CA SER A 201 3.63 26.84 3.85
C SER A 201 3.36 26.59 2.35
N ALA A 202 2.11 26.32 1.95
CA ALA A 202 1.76 25.99 0.57
C ALA A 202 1.93 27.19 -0.38
N THR A 203 2.83 27.04 -1.35
CA THR A 203 3.09 28.01 -2.42
C THR A 203 2.20 27.83 -3.64
N ASP A 204 1.58 26.66 -3.78
CA ASP A 204 0.73 26.26 -4.90
C ASP A 204 -0.66 25.84 -4.42
N ASP A 205 -1.68 26.11 -5.25
CA ASP A 205 -3.09 25.84 -4.91
C ASP A 205 -3.36 24.34 -4.72
N TYR A 206 -2.68 23.49 -5.49
CA TYR A 206 -2.82 22.04 -5.38
C TYR A 206 -2.46 21.52 -3.98
N THR A 207 -1.33 21.96 -3.42
CA THR A 207 -0.91 21.59 -2.07
C THR A 207 -1.87 22.16 -1.03
N ARG A 208 -2.34 23.41 -1.22
CA ARG A 208 -3.30 24.05 -0.32
C ARG A 208 -4.62 23.29 -0.28
N ASP A 209 -5.16 22.90 -1.43
CA ASP A 209 -6.41 22.14 -1.55
C ASP A 209 -6.31 20.75 -0.89
N ILE A 210 -5.18 20.06 -1.06
CA ILE A 210 -4.94 18.77 -0.40
C ILE A 210 -4.92 18.95 1.11
N ALA A 211 -4.22 19.98 1.61
CA ALA A 211 -4.11 20.23 3.03
C ALA A 211 -5.48 20.61 3.63
N GLU A 212 -6.22 21.51 2.99
CA GLU A 212 -7.56 21.93 3.42
C GLU A 212 -8.53 20.75 3.48
N ARG A 213 -8.54 19.91 2.44
CA ARG A 213 -9.36 18.69 2.43
C ARG A 213 -8.93 17.75 3.56
N SER A 214 -7.62 17.53 3.74
CA SER A 214 -7.11 16.63 4.77
C SER A 214 -7.44 17.10 6.18
N ILE A 215 -7.31 18.40 6.46
CA ILE A 215 -7.75 19.06 7.70
C ILE A 215 -9.24 18.83 7.92
N SER A 216 -10.07 19.09 6.91
CA SER A 216 -11.52 18.90 7.00
C SER A 216 -11.90 17.46 7.35
N PHE A 217 -11.27 16.48 6.69
CA PHE A 217 -11.49 15.06 7.00
C PHE A 217 -10.99 14.66 8.39
N LEU A 218 -9.91 15.26 8.90
CA LEU A 218 -9.42 15.05 10.27
C LEU A 218 -10.37 15.64 11.30
N LEU A 219 -10.89 16.84 11.07
CA LEU A 219 -11.90 17.45 11.94
C LEU A 219 -13.18 16.61 11.99
N ILE A 220 -13.58 15.98 10.88
CA ILE A 220 -14.68 15.00 10.88
C ILE A 220 -14.35 13.81 11.81
N ASP A 221 -13.13 13.27 11.74
CA ASP A 221 -12.67 12.17 12.62
C ASP A 221 -12.69 12.57 14.10
N ILE A 222 -12.18 13.76 14.42
CA ILE A 222 -12.18 14.31 15.78
C ILE A 222 -13.62 14.49 16.28
N ASN A 223 -14.50 15.06 15.47
CA ASN A 223 -15.91 15.26 15.81
C ASN A 223 -16.62 13.93 16.07
N MET A 224 -16.41 12.91 15.24
CA MET A 224 -16.99 11.58 15.46
C MET A 224 -16.48 10.95 16.76
N SER A 225 -15.19 11.08 17.09
CA SER A 225 -14.62 10.59 18.35
C SER A 225 -15.24 11.30 19.57
N TYR A 226 -15.37 12.63 19.50
CA TYR A 226 -16.02 13.43 20.53
C TYR A 226 -17.49 13.04 20.73
N LEU A 227 -18.24 12.88 19.63
CA LEU A 227 -19.64 12.43 19.67
C LEU A 227 -19.77 11.03 20.25
N THR A 228 -18.86 10.12 19.89
CA THR A 228 -18.83 8.74 20.42
C THR A 228 -18.69 8.74 21.95
N GLY A 229 -17.84 9.60 22.49
CA GLY A 229 -17.71 9.78 23.94
C GLY A 229 -19.02 10.23 24.62
N HIS A 230 -19.77 11.13 23.99
CA HIS A 230 -21.09 11.57 24.48
C HIS A 230 -22.18 10.52 24.32
N VAL A 231 -22.19 9.76 23.23
CA VAL A 231 -23.09 8.61 23.04
C VAL A 231 -22.90 7.59 24.15
N ARG A 232 -21.64 7.28 24.49
CA ARG A 232 -21.33 6.36 25.59
C ARG A 232 -21.89 6.86 26.93
N ARG A 233 -21.65 8.13 27.28
CA ARG A 233 -22.22 8.73 28.51
C ARG A 233 -23.74 8.71 28.51
N PHE A 234 -24.37 9.01 27.37
CA PHE A 234 -25.82 8.97 27.23
C PHE A 234 -26.36 7.56 27.49
N TYR A 235 -25.71 6.52 26.94
CA TYR A 235 -26.06 5.14 27.20
C TYR A 235 -25.94 4.77 28.68
N GLU A 236 -24.83 5.15 29.32
CA GLU A 236 -24.59 4.92 30.76
C GLU A 236 -25.69 5.56 31.64
N MET A 237 -26.25 6.70 31.23
CA MET A 237 -27.32 7.39 31.98
C MET A 237 -28.74 6.92 31.65
N ARG A 238 -29.01 6.51 30.41
CA ARG A 238 -30.38 6.26 29.91
C ARG A 238 -30.67 4.78 29.60
N GLY A 239 -29.66 3.92 29.58
CA GLY A 239 -29.78 2.50 29.23
C GLY A 239 -30.14 2.23 27.76
N ARG A 240 -30.09 3.25 26.89
CA ARG A 240 -30.31 3.15 25.45
C ARG A 240 -29.42 4.12 24.70
N TYR A 241 -29.12 3.84 23.43
CA TYR A 241 -28.42 4.80 22.58
C TYR A 241 -29.35 5.94 22.13
N PRO A 242 -28.79 7.14 21.87
CA PRO A 242 -29.53 8.25 21.30
C PRO A 242 -29.87 7.97 19.82
N LYS A 243 -31.04 8.43 19.35
CA LYS A 243 -31.42 8.26 17.95
C LYS A 243 -30.85 9.35 17.05
N THR A 244 -30.56 10.52 17.62
CA THR A 244 -30.05 11.69 16.91
C THR A 244 -28.99 12.39 17.73
N VAL A 245 -28.12 13.15 17.07
CA VAL A 245 -27.10 13.97 17.73
C VAL A 245 -27.73 15.01 18.65
N SER A 246 -28.92 15.51 18.30
CA SER A 246 -29.66 16.48 19.11
C SER A 246 -30.04 15.95 20.51
N GLU A 247 -30.18 14.63 20.69
CA GLU A 247 -30.44 14.04 22.01
C GLU A 247 -29.24 14.15 22.96
N LEU A 248 -28.02 14.35 22.45
CA LEU A 248 -26.80 14.41 23.25
C LEU A 248 -26.65 15.69 24.07
N SER A 249 -27.47 16.72 23.83
CA SER A 249 -27.46 17.99 24.58
C SER A 249 -26.04 18.59 24.73
N LEU A 250 -25.34 18.71 23.60
CA LEU A 250 -23.97 19.22 23.55
C LEU A 250 -23.91 20.71 23.93
N ALA A 251 -22.83 21.12 24.61
CA ALA A 251 -22.62 22.51 25.00
C ALA A 251 -22.53 23.47 23.80
N GLN A 252 -22.04 22.99 22.66
CA GLN A 252 -22.02 23.70 21.39
C GLN A 252 -22.47 22.77 20.26
N PRO A 253 -23.21 23.28 19.26
CA PRO A 253 -23.53 22.51 18.06
C PRO A 253 -22.26 22.11 17.32
N ILE A 254 -22.16 20.85 16.92
CA ILE A 254 -21.06 20.36 16.08
C ILE A 254 -21.51 20.39 14.64
N THR A 255 -20.73 21.06 13.80
CA THR A 255 -20.93 21.13 12.36
C THR A 255 -19.89 20.27 11.65
N ASP A 256 -20.29 19.65 10.54
CA ASP A 256 -19.35 18.97 9.65
C ASP A 256 -18.64 20.05 8.79
N PRO A 257 -17.29 20.09 8.77
CA PRO A 257 -16.51 21.06 8.01
C PRO A 257 -16.82 21.09 6.51
N LEU A 258 -17.31 19.96 5.95
CA LEU A 258 -17.66 19.81 4.55
C LEU A 258 -19.17 19.93 4.31
N GLN A 259 -19.88 20.60 5.24
CA GLN A 259 -21.32 20.85 5.18
C GLN A 259 -22.18 19.57 5.16
N GLY A 260 -21.64 18.47 5.71
CA GLY A 260 -22.37 17.24 5.99
C GLY A 260 -23.16 17.27 7.31
N PHE A 261 -23.53 16.08 7.77
CA PHE A 261 -24.19 15.87 9.06
C PHE A 261 -23.74 14.55 9.67
N TYR A 262 -23.94 14.41 10.99
CA TYR A 262 -23.60 13.20 11.74
C TYR A 262 -24.83 12.34 12.00
N LEU A 263 -24.66 11.04 11.85
CA LEU A 263 -25.66 10.00 12.09
C LEU A 263 -25.24 9.15 13.29
N ILE A 264 -26.21 8.65 14.04
CA ILE A 264 -25.98 7.70 15.13
C ILE A 264 -26.83 6.47 14.83
N ASN A 265 -26.22 5.29 14.84
CA ASN A 265 -26.99 4.06 14.80
C ASN A 265 -27.62 3.81 16.18
N PRO A 266 -28.95 3.83 16.32
CA PRO A 266 -29.61 3.68 17.62
C PRO A 266 -29.51 2.25 18.19
N GLU A 267 -29.10 1.27 17.40
CA GLU A 267 -28.91 -0.11 17.83
C GLU A 267 -27.49 -0.36 18.35
N THR A 268 -26.48 0.17 17.66
CA THR A 268 -25.07 -0.06 18.01
C THR A 268 -24.42 1.10 18.78
N GLY A 269 -24.98 2.31 18.69
CA GLY A 269 -24.41 3.55 19.22
C GLY A 269 -23.28 4.13 18.36
N GLU A 270 -22.98 3.52 17.22
CA GLU A 270 -21.89 3.99 16.35
C GLU A 270 -22.23 5.33 15.68
N VAL A 271 -21.23 6.21 15.64
CA VAL A 271 -21.33 7.55 15.04
C VAL A 271 -20.73 7.54 13.65
N PHE A 272 -21.44 8.11 12.68
CA PHE A 272 -21.02 8.19 11.29
C PHE A 272 -21.12 9.62 10.75
N SER A 273 -20.23 9.99 9.83
CA SER A 273 -20.36 11.22 9.03
C SER A 273 -21.01 10.90 7.69
N SER A 274 -22.02 11.67 7.29
CA SER A 274 -22.69 11.51 6.00
C SER A 274 -21.72 11.66 4.82
N ILE A 275 -20.69 12.50 4.94
CA ILE A 275 -19.64 12.66 3.92
C ILE A 275 -18.88 11.35 3.72
N LYS A 276 -18.43 10.73 4.82
CA LYS A 276 -17.69 9.45 4.76
C LYS A 276 -18.56 8.30 4.30
N GLN A 277 -19.81 8.24 4.76
CA GLN A 277 -20.78 7.24 4.32
C GLN A 277 -21.04 7.36 2.81
N ASN A 278 -21.17 8.60 2.31
CA ASN A 278 -21.34 8.88 0.89
C ASN A 278 -20.10 8.49 0.05
N GLU A 279 -18.88 8.64 0.57
CA GLU A 279 -17.67 8.15 -0.11
C GLU A 279 -17.63 6.61 -0.12
N ASN A 280 -17.95 5.96 1.01
CA ASN A 280 -17.97 4.50 1.12
C ASN A 280 -18.97 3.87 0.14
N ILE A 281 -20.19 4.41 0.06
CA ILE A 281 -21.21 3.87 -0.87
C ILE A 281 -20.80 4.07 -2.33
N ARG A 282 -20.13 5.18 -2.69
CA ARG A 282 -19.61 5.40 -4.05
C ARG A 282 -18.57 4.35 -4.43
N GLN A 283 -17.69 3.96 -3.51
CA GLN A 283 -16.72 2.89 -3.75
C GLN A 283 -17.40 1.54 -3.96
N ILE A 284 -18.40 1.23 -3.12
CA ILE A 284 -19.18 -0.02 -3.24
C ILE A 284 -19.92 -0.07 -4.57
N VAL A 285 -20.65 0.97 -4.96
CA VAL A 285 -21.39 0.97 -6.23
C VAL A 285 -20.46 0.94 -7.45
N GLY A 286 -19.28 1.56 -7.36
CA GLY A 286 -18.24 1.46 -8.39
C GLY A 286 -17.73 0.03 -8.54
N LYS A 287 -17.49 -0.66 -7.43
CA LYS A 287 -17.11 -2.09 -7.43
C LYS A 287 -18.21 -2.97 -8.00
N ILE A 288 -19.47 -2.75 -7.62
CA ILE A 288 -20.63 -3.49 -8.15
C ILE A 288 -20.73 -3.30 -9.67
N THR A 289 -20.65 -2.05 -10.14
CA THR A 289 -20.71 -1.74 -11.57
C THR A 289 -19.60 -2.43 -12.35
N ARG A 290 -18.35 -2.38 -11.83
CA ARG A 290 -17.22 -3.07 -12.45
C ARG A 290 -17.45 -4.58 -12.54
N LEU A 291 -17.87 -5.22 -11.45
CA LEU A 291 -18.13 -6.66 -11.41
C LEU A 291 -19.29 -7.08 -12.32
N ALA A 292 -20.34 -6.25 -12.43
CA ALA A 292 -21.43 -6.48 -13.36
C ALA A 292 -20.95 -6.49 -14.82
N HIS A 293 -20.04 -5.57 -15.17
CA HIS A 293 -19.42 -5.54 -16.50
C HIS A 293 -18.48 -6.73 -16.74
N GLU A 294 -17.76 -7.20 -15.72
CA GLU A 294 -16.95 -8.42 -15.81
C GLU A 294 -17.85 -9.65 -16.03
N PHE A 295 -18.92 -9.82 -15.26
CA PHE A 295 -19.89 -10.90 -15.45
C PHE A 295 -20.50 -10.93 -16.86
N ARG A 296 -20.81 -9.75 -17.42
CA ARG A 296 -21.32 -9.65 -18.79
C ARG A 296 -20.32 -10.13 -19.83
N LYS A 297 -19.01 -9.96 -19.62
CA LYS A 297 -18.01 -10.45 -20.57
C LYS A 297 -18.08 -11.97 -20.71
N ASP A 298 -18.34 -12.67 -19.62
CA ASP A 298 -18.40 -14.13 -19.60
C ASP A 298 -19.75 -14.68 -20.06
N ARG A 299 -20.85 -14.07 -19.61
CA ARG A 299 -22.22 -14.60 -19.82
C ARG A 299 -23.04 -13.87 -20.87
N LYS A 300 -22.52 -12.79 -21.47
CA LYS A 300 -23.19 -11.88 -22.44
C LYS A 300 -24.45 -11.18 -21.92
N ILE A 301 -24.83 -11.40 -20.67
CA ILE A 301 -25.95 -10.75 -19.99
C ILE A 301 -25.45 -10.08 -18.71
N PHE A 302 -26.09 -9.00 -18.29
CA PHE A 302 -25.86 -8.43 -16.97
C PHE A 302 -26.61 -9.23 -15.89
N PRO A 303 -26.13 -9.23 -14.64
CA PRO A 303 -26.91 -9.74 -13.53
C PRO A 303 -28.22 -8.96 -13.41
N LYS A 304 -29.31 -9.67 -13.11
CA LYS A 304 -30.65 -9.14 -12.85
C LYS A 304 -30.71 -8.39 -11.53
N SER A 305 -29.87 -8.75 -10.55
CA SER A 305 -29.82 -8.08 -9.25
C SER A 305 -28.46 -8.23 -8.57
N VAL A 306 -28.24 -7.44 -7.52
CA VAL A 306 -27.08 -7.59 -6.63
C VAL A 306 -27.16 -8.92 -5.85
N SER A 307 -28.36 -9.42 -5.57
CA SER A 307 -28.55 -10.72 -4.91
C SER A 307 -28.02 -11.87 -5.78
N GLU A 308 -28.30 -11.85 -7.08
CA GLU A 308 -27.74 -12.83 -8.02
C GLU A 308 -26.21 -12.78 -8.05
N MET A 309 -25.62 -11.57 -8.00
CA MET A 309 -24.17 -11.45 -7.91
C MET A 309 -23.59 -12.05 -6.62
N LYS A 310 -24.33 -12.01 -5.50
CA LYS A 310 -23.93 -12.66 -4.25
C LYS A 310 -24.04 -14.18 -4.37
N GLU A 311 -25.16 -14.69 -4.87
CA GLU A 311 -25.42 -16.12 -5.06
C GLU A 311 -24.38 -16.78 -5.98
N GLU A 312 -23.98 -16.09 -7.05
CA GLU A 312 -22.95 -16.53 -7.99
C GLU A 312 -21.51 -16.37 -7.44
N GLY A 313 -21.34 -15.90 -6.20
CA GLY A 313 -20.04 -15.75 -5.54
C GLY A 313 -19.18 -14.58 -6.04
N ILE A 314 -19.74 -13.70 -6.88
CA ILE A 314 -19.04 -12.53 -7.46
C ILE A 314 -18.92 -11.43 -6.41
N LEU A 315 -19.97 -11.25 -5.61
CA LEU A 315 -19.98 -10.37 -4.46
C LEU A 315 -19.96 -11.19 -3.16
N PRO A 316 -19.25 -10.70 -2.14
CA PRO A 316 -19.31 -11.32 -0.82
C PRO A 316 -20.74 -11.25 -0.27
N HIS A 317 -21.21 -12.35 0.30
CA HIS A 317 -22.57 -12.43 0.86
C HIS A 317 -22.77 -11.40 1.98
N ASN A 318 -21.74 -11.20 2.80
CA ASN A 318 -21.67 -10.23 3.89
C ASN A 318 -21.29 -8.81 3.44
N LEU A 319 -21.51 -8.43 2.18
CA LEU A 319 -21.33 -7.04 1.77
C LEU A 319 -22.26 -6.13 2.59
N GLU A 320 -21.68 -5.36 3.51
CA GLU A 320 -22.37 -4.39 4.36
C GLU A 320 -22.61 -3.09 3.59
N ILE A 321 -23.84 -2.58 3.67
CA ILE A 321 -24.20 -1.28 3.13
C ILE A 321 -23.88 -0.23 4.19
N PRO A 322 -23.15 0.85 3.86
CA PRO A 322 -22.80 1.90 4.81
C PRO A 322 -24.07 2.49 5.47
N TYR A 323 -24.07 2.65 6.80
CA TYR A 323 -25.24 3.06 7.57
C TYR A 323 -25.84 4.38 7.07
N GLY A 324 -27.18 4.42 6.96
CA GLY A 324 -27.89 5.60 6.46
C GLY A 324 -27.74 5.85 4.95
N THR A 325 -27.16 4.90 4.20
CA THR A 325 -27.04 4.99 2.74
C THR A 325 -27.87 3.93 2.04
N SER A 326 -28.13 4.15 0.76
CA SER A 326 -28.77 3.18 -0.13
C SER A 326 -28.31 3.40 -1.56
N PHE A 327 -28.60 2.45 -2.45
CA PHE A 327 -28.24 2.55 -3.86
C PHE A 327 -29.24 1.80 -4.73
N VAL A 328 -29.29 2.14 -6.01
CA VAL A 328 -30.07 1.45 -7.04
C VAL A 328 -29.13 0.79 -8.02
N TYR A 329 -29.48 -0.43 -8.46
CA TYR A 329 -28.81 -1.14 -9.53
C TYR A 329 -29.73 -1.27 -10.75
N ASN A 330 -29.22 -0.93 -11.92
CA ASN A 330 -29.91 -1.08 -13.20
C ASN A 330 -29.36 -2.31 -13.93
N SER A 331 -30.19 -3.34 -14.10
CA SER A 331 -29.84 -4.60 -14.75
C SER A 331 -29.71 -4.52 -16.27
N GLU A 332 -30.25 -3.48 -16.91
CA GLU A 332 -30.11 -3.27 -18.36
C GLU A 332 -28.74 -2.69 -18.71
N THR A 333 -28.26 -1.77 -17.88
CA THR A 333 -26.97 -1.09 -18.08
C THR A 333 -25.83 -1.69 -17.25
N GLY A 334 -26.14 -2.52 -16.25
CA GLY A 334 -25.17 -3.08 -15.31
C GLY A 334 -24.60 -2.05 -14.33
N THR A 335 -25.27 -0.91 -14.14
CA THR A 335 -24.74 0.22 -13.36
C THR A 335 -25.42 0.35 -12.01
N ALA A 336 -24.64 0.59 -10.96
CA ALA A 336 -25.11 0.93 -9.63
C ALA A 336 -24.87 2.41 -9.33
N ARG A 337 -25.84 3.08 -8.69
CA ARG A 337 -25.75 4.50 -8.30
C ARG A 337 -26.25 4.69 -6.87
N PRO A 338 -25.54 5.49 -6.04
CA PRO A 338 -26.01 5.78 -4.70
C PRO A 338 -27.29 6.63 -4.77
N ILE A 339 -28.19 6.40 -3.82
CA ILE A 339 -29.28 7.31 -3.51
C ILE A 339 -28.74 8.21 -2.42
N THR A 340 -28.64 9.52 -2.68
CA THR A 340 -28.23 10.49 -1.67
C THR A 340 -29.15 10.37 -0.45
N ALA A 341 -28.55 10.16 0.72
CA ALA A 341 -29.28 10.18 1.98
C ALA A 341 -29.99 11.54 2.13
N VAL A 342 -31.30 11.52 2.35
CA VAL A 342 -32.04 12.71 2.75
C VAL A 342 -31.61 13.04 4.18
N SER A 343 -31.39 14.32 4.49
CA SER A 343 -31.10 14.76 5.86
C SER A 343 -32.16 14.19 6.81
N PRO A 344 -31.78 13.61 7.96
CA PRO A 344 -32.73 13.17 8.99
C PRO A 344 -33.55 14.34 9.55
#